data_AF-A0A9K3KY94-F1
#
_entry.id   AF-A0A9K3KY94-F1
#
_cell.length_a   1.000
_cell.length_b   1.000
_cell.length_c   1.000
_cell.angle_alpha   90.00
_cell.angle_beta   90.00
_cell.angle_gamma   90.00
#
_symmetry.space_group_name_H-M   'P 1'
#
loop_
_entity.id
_entity.type
_entity.pdbx_description
1 polymer ?
#
loop_
_entity_poly.entity_id
_entity_poly.type
_entity_poly.pdbx_seq_one_letter_code
_entity_poly.pdbx_strand_id
1 'polypeptide(L)'
;MKVALYVILLPILVWTGCQAFQASHSSKWSTSSKAVVLGTSNDDNNCDKKEDDNNKVDSQMLSPSLFSRILSPKIDDRGLPLSDAFAAQIIGPSLQVFWLVSVSAPRPGWLNFKVFGEFRGALLAPTLIHGAALSCCWLLGALVARAFEEEAIDPTINGYSTVVWRIFQAGCFASGCLIFSTQLDLLFEFGRWVQPGDSPEIDTRLLSAWTEVLNDIFFEVIAIVPLRLYLAYSIARDKQ
;
A
#
# COMPACT_ATOMS: atom_id res chain seq x y z
N MET A 1 9.30 -28.54 1.68
CA MET A 1 8.96 -28.06 0.32
C MET A 1 7.51 -27.60 0.13
N LYS A 2 6.48 -28.12 0.83
CA LYS A 2 5.08 -27.68 0.65
C LYS A 2 4.79 -26.24 1.11
N VAL A 3 5.51 -25.74 2.12
CA VAL A 3 5.30 -24.37 2.67
C VAL A 3 5.79 -23.27 1.72
N ALA A 4 6.87 -23.51 0.96
CA ALA A 4 7.38 -22.55 -0.02
C ALA A 4 6.40 -22.32 -1.20
N LEU A 5 5.61 -23.34 -1.57
CA LEU A 5 4.63 -23.22 -2.64
C LEU A 5 3.45 -22.31 -2.25
N TYR A 6 3.02 -22.34 -0.99
CA TYR A 6 1.95 -21.47 -0.49
C TYR A 6 2.38 -19.99 -0.39
N VAL A 7 3.64 -19.74 -0.01
CA VAL A 7 4.19 -18.38 0.08
C VAL A 7 4.38 -17.73 -1.30
N ILE A 8 4.59 -18.52 -2.35
CA ILE A 8 4.71 -18.02 -3.74
C ILE A 8 3.34 -17.84 -4.41
N LEU A 9 2.34 -18.68 -4.10
CA LEU A 9 1.02 -18.62 -4.73
C LEU A 9 0.11 -17.51 -4.18
N LEU A 10 0.26 -17.15 -2.91
CA LEU A 10 -0.56 -16.09 -2.28
C LEU A 10 -0.37 -14.70 -2.92
N PRO A 11 0.86 -14.22 -3.20
CA PRO A 11 1.08 -12.93 -3.86
C PRO A 11 0.61 -12.91 -5.32
N ILE A 12 0.77 -14.02 -6.05
CA ILE A 12 0.31 -14.16 -7.44
C ILE A 12 -1.22 -14.16 -7.51
N LEU A 13 -1.90 -14.79 -6.55
CA LEU A 13 -3.37 -14.74 -6.43
C LEU A 13 -3.86 -13.33 -6.07
N VAL A 14 -3.16 -12.60 -5.20
CA VAL A 14 -3.48 -11.20 -4.89
C VAL A 14 -3.29 -10.30 -6.11
N TRP A 15 -2.21 -10.47 -6.88
CA TRP A 15 -1.94 -9.67 -8.09
C TRP A 15 -2.94 -9.96 -9.22
N THR A 16 -3.24 -11.23 -9.50
CA THR A 16 -4.21 -11.63 -10.53
C THR A 16 -5.66 -11.31 -10.15
N GLY A 17 -6.02 -11.42 -8.86
CA GLY A 17 -7.32 -10.95 -8.36
C GLY A 17 -7.52 -9.44 -8.54
N CYS A 18 -6.45 -8.65 -8.38
CA CYS A 18 -6.50 -7.20 -8.56
C CYS A 18 -6.78 -6.79 -10.02
N GLN A 19 -6.18 -7.47 -11.00
CA GLN A 19 -6.48 -7.21 -12.42
C GLN A 19 -7.90 -7.63 -12.83
N ALA A 20 -8.39 -8.76 -12.33
CA ALA A 20 -9.74 -9.24 -12.64
C ALA A 20 -10.84 -8.35 -12.00
N PHE A 21 -10.60 -7.81 -10.80
CA PHE A 21 -11.57 -6.96 -10.10
C PHE A 21 -11.62 -5.53 -10.65
N GLN A 22 -10.48 -4.97 -11.05
CA GLN A 22 -10.41 -3.64 -11.67
C GLN A 22 -11.15 -3.60 -13.02
N ALA A 23 -11.15 -4.70 -13.78
CA ALA A 23 -11.95 -4.86 -14.99
C ALA A 23 -13.46 -4.94 -14.71
N SER A 24 -13.88 -5.52 -13.58
CA SER A 24 -15.30 -5.67 -13.23
C SER A 24 -15.95 -4.35 -12.78
N HIS A 25 -15.23 -3.51 -12.03
CA HIS A 25 -15.80 -2.28 -11.44
C HIS A 25 -15.76 -1.05 -12.37
N SER A 26 -14.90 -1.05 -13.41
CA SER A 26 -14.90 -0.04 -14.48
C SER A 26 -16.25 0.02 -15.23
N SER A 27 -16.96 -1.11 -15.34
CA SER A 27 -18.25 -1.18 -16.03
C SER A 27 -19.41 -0.49 -15.29
N LYS A 28 -19.34 -0.34 -13.96
CA LYS A 28 -20.44 0.19 -13.13
C LYS A 28 -20.44 1.70 -12.96
N TRP A 29 -19.33 2.38 -13.25
CA TRP A 29 -19.21 3.83 -13.05
C TRP A 29 -19.60 4.67 -14.29
N SER A 30 -19.85 4.04 -15.44
CA SER A 30 -20.25 4.76 -16.65
C SER A 30 -21.75 5.13 -16.71
N THR A 31 -22.59 4.64 -15.79
CA THR A 31 -24.06 4.78 -15.92
C THR A 31 -24.70 5.72 -14.89
N SER A 32 -23.93 6.27 -13.94
CA SER A 32 -24.48 7.08 -12.84
C SER A 32 -23.99 8.53 -12.85
N SER A 33 -23.95 9.14 -14.04
CA SER A 33 -23.80 10.60 -14.22
C SER A 33 -24.83 11.09 -15.23
N LYS A 34 -26.11 11.07 -14.86
CA LYS A 34 -27.10 11.98 -15.44
C LYS A 34 -27.70 12.80 -14.31
N ALA A 35 -27.05 13.92 -14.05
CA ALA A 35 -27.54 14.97 -13.19
C ALA A 35 -28.85 15.54 -13.75
N VAL A 36 -29.80 15.74 -12.84
CA VAL A 36 -31.00 16.55 -12.99
C VAL A 36 -30.59 17.97 -13.37
N VAL A 37 -30.99 18.42 -14.55
CA VAL A 37 -31.01 19.83 -14.94
C VAL A 37 -32.46 20.19 -15.22
N LEU A 38 -33.07 20.92 -14.28
CA LEU A 38 -34.32 21.64 -14.49
C LEU A 38 -34.00 22.93 -15.26
N GLY A 39 -34.61 23.11 -16.44
CA GLY A 39 -34.51 24.31 -17.25
C GLY A 39 -35.52 24.27 -18.40
N THR A 40 -36.35 25.31 -18.47
CA THR A 40 -37.57 25.49 -19.27
C THR A 40 -37.34 25.81 -20.76
N SER A 41 -38.31 25.38 -21.58
CA SER A 41 -38.82 25.96 -22.84
C SER A 41 -37.95 26.13 -24.10
N ASN A 42 -38.51 25.51 -25.16
CA ASN A 42 -38.70 25.96 -26.55
C ASN A 42 -37.61 25.90 -27.64
N ASP A 43 -38.09 25.35 -28.77
CA ASP A 43 -37.80 25.63 -30.19
C ASP A 43 -36.61 24.95 -30.91
N ASP A 44 -36.98 23.94 -31.71
CA ASP A 44 -36.68 23.68 -33.13
C ASP A 44 -35.30 23.91 -33.77
N ASN A 45 -34.92 22.88 -34.56
CA ASN A 45 -34.12 22.88 -35.81
C ASN A 45 -32.60 22.61 -35.78
N ASN A 46 -32.27 21.40 -36.25
CA ASN A 46 -31.50 21.11 -37.49
C ASN A 46 -29.94 21.10 -37.50
N CYS A 47 -29.45 20.16 -38.32
CA CYS A 47 -28.16 20.03 -39.00
C CYS A 47 -26.92 19.45 -38.27
N ASP A 48 -26.64 18.18 -38.63
CA ASP A 48 -25.41 17.71 -39.27
C ASP A 48 -24.11 18.47 -38.98
N LYS A 49 -23.19 17.77 -38.29
CA LYS A 49 -21.81 17.53 -38.74
C LYS A 49 -21.12 16.52 -37.81
N LYS A 50 -20.73 15.38 -38.39
CA LYS A 50 -19.72 14.48 -37.83
C LYS A 50 -18.36 15.04 -38.23
N GLU A 51 -17.58 15.49 -37.25
CA GLU A 51 -16.14 15.71 -37.39
C GLU A 51 -15.43 14.85 -36.35
N ASP A 52 -14.70 13.85 -36.84
CA ASP A 52 -13.84 12.96 -36.09
C ASP A 52 -12.54 13.69 -35.70
N ASP A 53 -12.49 14.25 -34.50
CA ASP A 53 -11.27 14.78 -33.88
C ASP A 53 -10.65 13.73 -32.95
N ASN A 54 -10.06 12.68 -33.55
CA ASN A 54 -9.23 11.70 -32.85
C ASN A 54 -7.76 12.07 -33.01
N ASN A 55 -7.26 13.00 -32.18
CA ASN A 55 -5.83 13.11 -31.85
C ASN A 55 -5.62 14.05 -30.65
N LYS A 56 -6.13 13.65 -29.47
CA LYS A 56 -5.62 14.18 -28.20
C LYS A 56 -4.76 13.09 -27.57
N VAL A 57 -3.49 13.13 -27.93
CA VAL A 57 -2.41 12.33 -27.34
C VAL A 57 -2.51 12.47 -25.81
N ASP A 58 -2.79 11.36 -25.16
CA ASP A 58 -2.88 11.20 -23.70
C ASP A 58 -1.54 11.50 -23.02
N SER A 59 -1.20 12.78 -22.93
CA SER A 59 -0.38 13.30 -21.86
C SER A 59 -1.32 13.67 -20.71
N GLN A 60 -1.95 12.67 -20.10
CA GLN A 60 -2.59 12.85 -18.80
C GLN A 60 -1.49 13.11 -17.78
N MET A 61 -1.17 14.40 -17.65
CA MET A 61 -0.54 15.01 -16.48
C MET A 61 -1.03 14.28 -15.24
N LEU A 62 -0.08 13.72 -14.51
CA LEU A 62 -0.14 13.41 -13.09
C LEU A 62 -1.13 14.37 -12.40
N SER A 63 -2.37 13.90 -12.23
CA SER A 63 -3.48 14.83 -12.04
C SER A 63 -3.29 15.68 -10.77
N PRO A 64 -3.57 16.99 -10.80
CA PRO A 64 -3.48 17.87 -9.63
C PRO A 64 -4.28 17.33 -8.42
N SER A 65 -5.20 16.40 -8.65
CA SER A 65 -5.98 15.69 -7.64
C SER A 65 -5.18 14.77 -6.70
N LEU A 66 -4.03 14.21 -7.10
CA LEU A 66 -3.23 13.34 -6.21
C LEU A 66 -2.26 14.15 -5.35
N PHE A 67 -1.57 15.12 -5.96
CA PHE A 67 -0.67 16.01 -5.23
C PHE A 67 -1.42 16.87 -4.23
N SER A 68 -2.60 17.39 -4.59
CA SER A 68 -3.45 18.12 -3.63
C SER A 68 -3.86 17.28 -2.43
N ARG A 69 -4.06 15.95 -2.58
CA ARG A 69 -4.37 15.06 -1.44
C ARG A 69 -3.19 14.90 -0.49
N ILE A 70 -1.97 14.89 -1.01
CA ILE A 70 -0.75 14.79 -0.19
C ILE A 70 -0.44 16.14 0.48
N LEU A 71 -0.63 17.24 -0.25
CA LEU A 71 -0.31 18.60 0.22
C LEU A 71 -1.38 19.19 1.15
N SER A 72 -2.62 18.71 1.09
CA SER A 72 -3.72 19.15 1.95
C SER A 72 -4.57 17.95 2.39
N PRO A 73 -4.03 17.01 3.19
CA PRO A 73 -4.76 15.83 3.61
C PRO A 73 -5.85 16.20 4.63
N LYS A 74 -7.03 15.60 4.48
CA LYS A 74 -8.08 15.64 5.51
C LYS A 74 -7.81 14.51 6.50
N ILE A 75 -7.54 14.89 7.75
CA ILE A 75 -7.28 13.95 8.86
C ILE A 75 -8.34 14.24 9.91
N ASP A 76 -9.34 13.36 9.98
CA ASP A 76 -10.47 13.54 10.91
C ASP A 76 -10.12 13.02 12.32
N ASP A 77 -9.27 12.00 12.42
CA ASP A 77 -8.67 11.54 13.68
C ASP A 77 -7.15 11.76 13.69
N ARG A 78 -6.67 12.65 14.57
CA ARG A 78 -5.24 12.95 14.73
C ARG A 78 -4.44 11.84 15.41
N GLY A 79 -5.10 10.99 16.21
CA GLY A 79 -4.44 9.88 16.90
C GLY A 79 -4.11 8.72 15.96
N LEU A 80 -4.89 8.58 14.88
CA LEU A 80 -4.82 7.44 13.97
C LEU A 80 -3.54 7.36 13.13
N PRO A 81 -3.03 8.45 12.51
CA PRO A 81 -1.72 8.42 11.87
C PRO A 81 -0.59 8.04 12.83
N LEU A 82 -0.69 8.48 14.09
CA LEU A 82 0.33 8.19 15.10
C LEU A 82 0.28 6.72 15.54
N SER A 83 -0.91 6.16 15.76
CA SER A 83 -1.05 4.75 16.11
C SER A 83 -0.60 3.84 14.98
N ASP A 84 -0.92 4.20 13.73
CA ASP A 84 -0.47 3.49 12.54
C ASP A 84 1.05 3.53 12.40
N ALA A 85 1.65 4.70 12.64
CA ALA A 85 3.10 4.85 12.61
C ALA A 85 3.78 3.92 13.63
N PHE A 86 3.29 3.89 14.88
CA PHE A 86 3.84 2.99 15.89
C PHE A 86 3.59 1.51 15.59
N ALA A 87 2.44 1.16 15.02
CA ALA A 87 2.15 -0.21 14.63
C ALA A 87 3.08 -0.69 13.51
N ALA A 88 3.27 0.11 12.47
CA ALA A 88 4.18 -0.19 11.37
C ALA A 88 5.66 -0.14 11.81
N GLN A 89 6.02 0.80 12.68
CA GLN A 89 7.42 0.98 13.12
C GLN A 89 7.87 -0.04 14.15
N ILE A 90 7.01 -0.41 15.10
CA ILE A 90 7.40 -1.22 16.25
C ILE A 90 6.81 -2.61 16.13
N ILE A 91 5.48 -2.72 15.95
CA ILE A 91 4.78 -4.01 16.05
C ILE A 91 5.16 -4.93 14.89
N GLY A 92 5.08 -4.44 13.65
CA GLY A 92 5.40 -5.24 12.45
C GLY A 92 6.81 -5.84 12.49
N PRO A 93 7.87 -5.03 12.55
CA PRO A 93 9.25 -5.51 12.63
C PRO A 93 9.54 -6.38 13.86
N SER A 94 8.93 -6.10 15.00
CA SER A 94 9.10 -6.92 16.20
C SER A 94 8.50 -8.32 16.03
N LEU A 95 7.33 -8.42 15.40
CA LEU A 95 6.71 -9.71 15.06
C LEU A 95 7.58 -10.49 14.07
N GLN A 96 8.16 -9.80 13.08
CA GLN A 96 9.08 -10.40 12.13
C GLN A 96 10.33 -10.95 12.82
N VAL A 97 10.97 -10.19 13.70
CA VAL A 97 12.14 -10.66 14.47
C VAL A 97 11.77 -11.85 15.35
N PHE A 98 10.63 -11.77 16.06
CA PHE A 98 10.15 -12.87 16.90
C PHE A 98 9.91 -14.14 16.08
N TRP A 99 9.27 -14.00 14.92
CA TRP A 99 9.05 -15.11 13.98
C TRP A 99 10.36 -15.72 13.50
N LEU A 100 11.30 -14.89 13.02
CA LEU A 100 12.61 -15.34 12.53
C LEU A 100 13.39 -16.13 13.58
N VAL A 101 13.39 -15.65 14.84
CA VAL A 101 14.03 -16.35 15.96
C VAL A 101 13.32 -17.67 16.24
N SER A 102 11.98 -17.68 16.23
CA SER A 102 11.18 -18.87 16.52
C SER A 102 11.37 -19.99 15.50
N VAL A 103 11.51 -19.66 14.21
CA VAL A 103 11.70 -20.64 13.14
C VAL A 103 13.17 -20.87 12.76
N SER A 104 14.11 -20.21 13.46
CA SER A 104 15.55 -20.22 13.13
C SER A 104 15.83 -19.90 11.65
N ALA A 105 15.06 -18.96 11.09
CA ALA A 105 15.24 -18.55 9.70
C ALA A 105 16.54 -17.75 9.51
N PRO A 106 17.09 -17.71 8.28
CA PRO A 106 18.20 -16.83 7.94
C PRO A 106 17.90 -15.37 8.32
N ARG A 107 18.93 -14.67 8.80
CA ARG A 107 18.80 -13.26 9.19
C ARG A 107 18.68 -12.39 7.94
N PRO A 108 17.71 -11.46 7.88
CA PRO A 108 17.57 -10.55 6.75
C PRO A 108 18.72 -9.54 6.72
N GLY A 109 18.99 -8.98 5.54
CA GLY A 109 20.09 -8.04 5.31
C GLY A 109 20.04 -6.81 6.22
N TRP A 110 18.83 -6.25 6.43
CA TRP A 110 18.62 -5.08 7.28
C TRP A 110 18.92 -5.32 8.77
N LEU A 111 18.89 -6.58 9.23
CA LEU A 111 19.25 -6.94 10.61
C LEU A 111 20.76 -7.08 10.81
N ASN A 112 21.54 -7.12 9.72
CA ASN A 112 22.99 -7.25 9.74
C ASN A 112 23.67 -5.88 9.90
N PHE A 113 23.43 -5.23 11.04
CA PHE A 113 23.91 -3.88 11.30
C PHE A 113 25.33 -3.90 11.89
N LYS A 114 26.35 -3.86 11.02
CA LYS A 114 27.78 -3.92 11.40
C LYS A 114 28.27 -2.71 12.21
N VAL A 115 27.54 -1.60 12.20
CA VAL A 115 27.96 -0.32 12.80
C VAL A 115 27.95 -0.35 14.33
N PHE A 116 27.08 -1.15 14.95
CA PHE A 116 26.87 -1.12 16.41
C PHE A 116 27.52 -2.27 17.18
N GLY A 117 28.38 -3.10 16.57
CA GLY A 117 29.06 -4.21 17.27
C GLY A 117 28.10 -5.23 17.94
N GLU A 118 28.65 -6.17 18.70
CA GLU A 118 27.87 -7.21 19.42
C GLU A 118 27.34 -6.73 20.78
N PHE A 119 26.74 -5.54 20.86
CA PHE A 119 26.19 -5.03 22.13
C PHE A 119 24.77 -5.53 22.40
N ARG A 120 24.40 -5.58 23.69
CA ARG A 120 23.01 -5.82 24.13
C ARG A 120 22.13 -4.71 23.55
N GLY A 121 21.27 -5.05 22.59
CA GLY A 121 20.48 -4.08 21.83
C GLY A 121 20.83 -3.97 20.35
N ALA A 122 21.79 -4.77 19.85
CA ALA A 122 22.16 -4.80 18.42
C ALA A 122 20.99 -5.12 17.47
N LEU A 123 19.91 -5.74 17.97
CA LEU A 123 18.69 -5.98 17.18
C LEU A 123 17.72 -4.79 17.23
N LEU A 124 17.72 -3.99 18.30
CA LEU A 124 16.74 -2.93 18.48
C LEU A 124 16.93 -1.79 17.48
N ALA A 125 18.17 -1.31 17.33
CA ALA A 125 18.49 -0.23 16.41
C ALA A 125 18.12 -0.54 14.95
N PRO A 126 18.56 -1.67 14.34
CA PRO A 126 18.16 -2.01 12.97
C PRO A 126 16.65 -2.23 12.84
N THR A 127 15.99 -2.84 13.83
CA THR A 127 14.53 -3.02 13.82
C THR A 127 13.80 -1.68 13.82
N LEU A 128 14.26 -0.69 14.60
CA LEU A 128 13.64 0.64 14.63
C LEU A 128 13.90 1.45 13.35
N ILE A 129 15.10 1.34 12.77
CA ILE A 129 15.44 2.03 11.50
C ILE A 129 14.62 1.45 10.36
N HIS A 130 14.58 0.11 10.24
CA HIS A 130 13.78 -0.58 9.24
C HIS A 130 12.28 -0.29 9.43
N GLY A 131 11.79 -0.38 10.66
CA GLY A 131 10.43 -0.04 11.00
C GLY A 131 10.03 1.40 10.66
N ALA A 132 10.94 2.36 10.85
CA ALA A 132 10.68 3.75 10.45
C ALA A 132 10.45 3.85 8.93
N ALA A 133 11.22 3.11 8.12
CA ALA A 133 11.01 3.07 6.67
C ALA A 133 9.66 2.43 6.30
N LEU A 134 9.27 1.33 6.96
CA LEU A 134 7.94 0.72 6.76
C LEU A 134 6.83 1.70 7.12
N SER A 135 6.94 2.36 8.28
CA SER A 135 5.98 3.38 8.71
C SER A 135 5.86 4.52 7.71
N CYS A 136 6.95 4.99 7.12
CA CYS A 136 6.88 6.01 6.07
C CYS A 136 6.12 5.50 4.83
N CYS A 137 6.38 4.27 4.39
CA CYS A 137 5.67 3.67 3.25
C CYS A 137 4.17 3.53 3.54
N TRP A 138 3.80 3.04 4.73
CA TRP A 138 2.41 2.92 5.16
C TRP A 138 1.72 4.29 5.22
N LEU A 139 2.33 5.28 5.88
CA LEU A 139 1.73 6.62 6.03
C LEU A 139 1.50 7.29 4.68
N LEU A 140 2.45 7.17 3.74
CA LEU A 140 2.27 7.66 2.37
C LEU A 140 1.11 6.96 1.67
N GLY A 141 1.01 5.63 1.78
CA GLY A 141 -0.11 4.86 1.25
C GLY A 141 -1.45 5.27 1.86
N ALA A 142 -1.50 5.44 3.17
CA ALA A 142 -2.69 5.85 3.91
C ALA A 142 -3.16 7.25 3.50
N LEU A 143 -2.24 8.20 3.31
CA LEU A 143 -2.57 9.55 2.82
C LEU A 143 -3.13 9.51 1.40
N VAL A 144 -2.48 8.77 0.49
CA VAL A 144 -2.93 8.64 -0.92
C VAL A 144 -4.30 7.97 -1.01
N ALA A 145 -4.54 6.96 -0.17
CA ALA A 145 -5.78 6.20 -0.12
C ALA A 145 -6.91 6.91 0.63
N ARG A 146 -6.64 8.05 1.30
CA ARG A 146 -7.57 8.75 2.20
C ARG A 146 -8.02 7.89 3.38
N ALA A 147 -7.12 7.09 3.91
CA ALA A 147 -7.39 6.17 5.01
C ALA A 147 -7.51 6.87 6.39
N PHE A 148 -7.34 8.20 6.44
CA PHE A 148 -7.51 9.03 7.64
C PHE A 148 -8.75 9.93 7.60
N GLU A 149 -9.56 9.82 6.54
CA GLU A 149 -10.85 10.48 6.46
C GLU A 149 -11.90 9.66 7.24
N GLU A 150 -12.90 10.33 7.80
CA GLU A 150 -13.97 9.74 8.62
C GLU A 150 -14.66 8.58 7.91
N GLU A 151 -14.89 8.70 6.59
CA GLU A 151 -15.49 7.64 5.76
C GLU A 151 -14.66 6.34 5.69
N ALA A 152 -13.35 6.43 5.93
CA ALA A 152 -12.44 5.29 5.92
C ALA A 152 -12.26 4.68 7.32
N ILE A 153 -12.79 5.31 8.35
CA ILE A 153 -12.65 4.93 9.76
C ILE A 153 -13.98 4.42 10.30
N ASP A 154 -15.06 5.16 10.02
CA ASP A 154 -16.38 4.90 10.55
C ASP A 154 -17.22 4.03 9.59
N PRO A 155 -17.47 2.75 9.95
CA PRO A 155 -18.26 1.86 9.12
C PRO A 155 -19.75 2.20 9.12
N THR A 156 -20.24 3.11 9.98
CA THR A 156 -21.67 3.49 10.02
C THR A 156 -22.08 4.39 8.85
N ILE A 157 -21.12 5.07 8.22
CA ILE A 157 -21.37 5.98 7.07
C ILE A 157 -21.49 5.17 5.78
N ASN A 158 -20.46 4.42 5.43
CA ASN A 158 -20.32 3.74 4.13
C ASN A 158 -20.12 2.22 4.25
N GLY A 159 -20.36 1.64 5.43
CA GLY A 159 -20.17 0.22 5.70
C GLY A 159 -18.71 -0.19 5.90
N TYR A 160 -18.50 -1.39 6.44
CA TYR A 160 -17.17 -2.00 6.61
C TYR A 160 -16.42 -2.22 5.30
N SER A 161 -17.13 -2.38 4.19
CA SER A 161 -16.51 -2.57 2.86
C SER A 161 -15.60 -1.39 2.50
N THR A 162 -16.04 -0.16 2.80
CA THR A 162 -15.27 1.05 2.50
C THR A 162 -13.99 1.12 3.34
N VAL A 163 -14.07 0.79 4.63
CA VAL A 163 -12.91 0.72 5.54
C VAL A 163 -11.87 -0.28 5.00
N VAL A 164 -12.30 -1.51 4.71
CA VAL A 164 -11.42 -2.56 4.17
C VAL A 164 -10.81 -2.15 2.83
N TRP A 165 -11.60 -1.53 1.95
CA TRP A 165 -11.12 -1.08 0.65
C TRP A 165 -10.07 0.01 0.75
N ARG A 166 -10.25 0.98 1.65
CA ARG A 166 -9.28 2.06 1.90
C ARG A 166 -7.97 1.54 2.47
N ILE A 167 -8.05 0.58 3.40
CA ILE A 167 -6.89 -0.14 3.94
C ILE A 167 -6.16 -0.90 2.84
N PHE A 168 -6.90 -1.60 1.97
CA PHE A 168 -6.33 -2.33 0.84
C PHE A 168 -5.61 -1.39 -0.14
N GLN A 169 -6.24 -0.27 -0.53
CA GLN A 169 -5.62 0.74 -1.38
C GLN A 169 -4.34 1.31 -0.77
N ALA A 170 -4.36 1.61 0.53
CA ALA A 170 -3.19 2.09 1.26
C ALA A 170 -2.06 1.05 1.23
N GLY A 171 -2.37 -0.22 1.53
CA GLY A 171 -1.41 -1.32 1.52
C GLY A 171 -0.81 -1.58 0.13
N CYS A 172 -1.60 -1.51 -0.94
CA CYS A 172 -1.09 -1.64 -2.31
C CYS A 172 -0.10 -0.52 -2.66
N PHE A 173 -0.42 0.73 -2.28
CA PHE A 173 0.48 1.85 -2.51
C PHE A 173 1.77 1.72 -1.69
N ALA A 174 1.65 1.39 -0.39
CA ALA A 174 2.78 1.16 0.50
C ALA A 174 3.70 0.04 -0.02
N SER A 175 3.12 -1.07 -0.50
CA SER A 175 3.87 -2.17 -1.14
C SER A 175 4.64 -1.70 -2.38
N GLY A 176 4.03 -0.82 -3.19
CA GLY A 176 4.72 -0.18 -4.32
C GLY A 176 5.92 0.66 -3.88
N CYS A 177 5.78 1.46 -2.81
CA CYS A 177 6.86 2.24 -2.23
C CYS A 177 8.00 1.34 -1.69
N LEU A 178 7.66 0.22 -1.04
CA LEU A 178 8.64 -0.75 -0.53
C LEU A 178 9.43 -1.39 -1.67
N ILE A 179 8.74 -1.86 -2.72
CA ILE A 179 9.39 -2.43 -3.91
C ILE A 179 10.31 -1.39 -4.55
N PHE A 180 9.83 -0.16 -4.76
CA PHE A 180 10.62 0.91 -5.34
C PHE A 180 11.86 1.25 -4.50
N SER A 181 11.71 1.35 -3.17
CA SER A 181 12.82 1.63 -2.26
C SER A 181 13.86 0.50 -2.27
N THR A 182 13.41 -0.75 -2.37
CA THR A 182 14.29 -1.93 -2.50
C THR A 182 15.07 -1.88 -3.81
N GLN A 183 14.43 -1.46 -4.92
CA GLN A 183 15.11 -1.30 -6.19
C GLN A 183 16.16 -0.17 -6.16
N LEU A 184 15.87 0.93 -5.45
CA LEU A 184 16.85 2.00 -5.23
C LEU A 184 18.04 1.53 -4.38
N ASP A 185 17.79 0.74 -3.33
CA ASP A 185 18.85 0.17 -2.51
C ASP A 185 19.77 -0.73 -3.33
N LEU A 186 19.21 -1.65 -4.14
CA LEU A 186 19.97 -2.49 -5.06
C LEU A 186 20.74 -1.67 -6.12
N LEU A 187 20.15 -0.57 -6.62
CA LEU A 187 20.82 0.33 -7.55
C LEU A 187 22.05 0.99 -6.90
N PHE A 188 21.95 1.43 -5.64
CA PHE A 188 23.08 2.00 -4.92
C PHE A 188 24.13 0.95 -4.51
N GLU A 189 23.70 -0.27 -4.19
CA GLU A 189 24.58 -1.38 -3.83
C GLU A 189 25.46 -1.84 -5.00
N PHE A 190 24.86 -1.99 -6.20
CA PHE A 190 25.56 -2.52 -7.38
C PHE A 190 25.95 -1.46 -8.42
N GLY A 191 25.54 -0.20 -8.24
CA GLY A 191 25.81 0.90 -9.17
C GLY A 191 25.10 0.79 -10.53
N ARG A 192 24.21 -0.19 -10.71
CA ARG A 192 23.43 -0.43 -11.93
C ARG A 192 22.09 -1.08 -11.61
N TRP A 193 21.15 -1.01 -12.54
CA TRP A 193 19.90 -1.78 -12.46
C TRP A 193 20.21 -3.27 -12.58
N VAL A 194 19.82 -4.01 -11.55
CA VAL A 194 20.16 -5.42 -11.38
C VAL A 194 19.12 -6.30 -12.08
N GLN A 195 19.56 -7.31 -12.83
CA GLN A 195 18.66 -8.27 -13.48
C GLN A 195 18.98 -9.71 -13.06
N PRO A 196 17.96 -10.60 -13.01
CA PRO A 196 18.19 -12.01 -12.82
C PRO A 196 19.10 -12.59 -13.91
N GLY A 197 20.09 -13.38 -13.52
CA GLY A 197 21.04 -14.04 -14.42
C GLY A 197 22.32 -13.26 -14.72
N ASP A 198 22.51 -12.07 -14.12
CA ASP A 198 23.76 -11.30 -14.23
C ASP A 198 24.95 -12.05 -13.57
N SER A 199 24.77 -12.58 -12.36
CA SER A 199 25.75 -13.37 -11.61
C SER A 199 25.08 -14.12 -10.46
N PRO A 200 25.64 -15.26 -9.98
CA PRO A 200 25.03 -16.01 -8.88
C PRO A 200 24.98 -15.22 -7.56
N GLU A 201 25.94 -14.33 -7.32
CA GLU A 201 25.93 -13.43 -6.16
C GLU A 201 24.78 -12.42 -6.22
N ILE A 202 24.53 -11.87 -7.41
CA ILE A 202 23.39 -10.97 -7.65
C ILE A 202 22.06 -11.72 -7.47
N ASP A 203 21.94 -12.91 -8.03
CA ASP A 203 20.70 -13.69 -7.98
C ASP A 203 20.32 -14.07 -6.53
N THR A 204 21.31 -14.44 -5.72
CA THR A 204 21.09 -14.73 -4.30
C THR A 204 20.68 -13.49 -3.51
N ARG A 205 21.30 -12.32 -3.77
CA ARG A 205 20.90 -11.05 -3.14
C ARG A 205 19.50 -10.62 -3.56
N LEU A 206 19.15 -10.75 -4.84
CA LEU A 206 17.82 -10.42 -5.36
C LEU A 206 16.74 -11.32 -4.75
N LEU A 207 17.02 -12.62 -4.61
CA LEU A 207 16.12 -13.55 -3.94
C LEU A 207 15.93 -13.20 -2.47
N SER A 208 17.01 -12.84 -1.75
CA SER A 208 16.92 -12.36 -0.36
C SER A 208 16.06 -11.10 -0.27
N ALA A 209 16.32 -10.10 -1.11
CA ALA A 209 15.55 -8.85 -1.15
C ALA A 209 14.06 -9.11 -1.39
N TRP A 210 13.74 -10.03 -2.30
CA TRP A 210 12.36 -10.41 -2.58
C TRP A 210 11.68 -11.06 -1.37
N THR A 211 12.37 -11.97 -0.67
CA THR A 211 11.84 -12.57 0.55
C THR A 211 11.68 -11.57 1.69
N GLU A 212 12.57 -10.57 1.78
CA GLU A 212 12.48 -9.49 2.76
C GLU A 212 11.24 -8.64 2.52
N VAL A 213 11.02 -8.17 1.28
CA VAL A 213 9.83 -7.39 0.92
C VAL A 213 8.52 -8.16 1.18
N LEU A 214 8.48 -9.45 0.85
CA LEU A 214 7.30 -10.28 1.12
C LEU A 214 7.00 -10.40 2.63
N ASN A 215 8.04 -10.59 3.44
CA ASN A 215 7.89 -10.66 4.88
C ASN A 215 7.42 -9.31 5.44
N ASP A 216 8.01 -8.21 4.98
CA ASP A 216 7.64 -6.86 5.42
C ASP A 216 6.16 -6.59 5.15
N ILE A 217 5.68 -6.85 3.93
CA ILE A 217 4.25 -6.72 3.57
C ILE A 217 3.37 -7.61 4.46
N PHE A 218 3.77 -8.87 4.66
CA PHE A 218 3.00 -9.81 5.46
C PHE A 218 2.86 -9.37 6.93
N PHE A 219 3.96 -8.97 7.57
CA PHE A 219 3.95 -8.54 8.96
C PHE A 219 3.29 -7.17 9.14
N GLU A 220 3.43 -6.26 8.18
CA GLU A 220 2.72 -4.98 8.19
C GLU A 220 1.21 -5.18 8.10
N VAL A 221 0.74 -6.07 7.21
CA VAL A 221 -0.69 -6.43 7.11
C VAL A 221 -1.21 -7.01 8.43
N ILE A 222 -0.46 -7.92 9.07
CA ILE A 222 -0.84 -8.50 10.36
C ILE A 222 -0.86 -7.47 11.49
N ALA A 223 0.00 -6.47 11.45
CA ALA A 223 0.02 -5.42 12.47
C ALA A 223 -1.12 -4.41 12.28
N ILE A 224 -1.33 -3.94 11.05
CA ILE A 224 -2.19 -2.80 10.75
C ILE A 224 -3.65 -3.20 10.55
N VAL A 225 -3.94 -4.28 9.81
CA VAL A 225 -5.33 -4.64 9.47
C VAL A 225 -6.15 -4.94 10.73
N PRO A 226 -5.68 -5.75 11.70
CA PRO A 226 -6.43 -5.99 12.93
C PRO A 226 -6.65 -4.72 13.75
N LEU A 227 -5.64 -3.84 13.84
CA LEU A 227 -5.75 -2.57 14.53
C LEU A 227 -6.86 -1.70 13.93
N ARG A 228 -6.86 -1.55 12.60
CA ARG A 228 -7.86 -0.74 11.89
C ARG A 228 -9.27 -1.33 11.96
N LEU A 229 -9.40 -2.66 11.85
CA LEU A 229 -10.70 -3.32 11.99
C LEU A 229 -11.24 -3.24 13.42
N TYR A 230 -10.36 -3.37 14.43
CA TYR A 230 -10.75 -3.20 15.83
C TYR A 230 -11.23 -1.78 16.10
N LEU A 231 -10.54 -0.76 15.57
CA LEU A 231 -10.97 0.63 15.67
C LEU A 231 -12.36 0.83 15.05
N ALA A 232 -12.55 0.40 13.80
CA ALA A 232 -13.85 0.50 13.12
C ALA A 232 -14.97 -0.21 13.90
N TYR A 233 -14.68 -1.40 14.44
CA TYR A 233 -15.62 -2.14 15.30
C TYR A 233 -15.97 -1.36 16.58
N SER A 234 -14.98 -0.78 17.27
CA SER A 234 -15.21 -0.01 18.49
C SER A 234 -16.12 1.21 18.25
N ILE A 235 -15.89 1.94 17.16
CA ILE A 235 -16.71 3.10 16.77
C ILE A 235 -18.14 2.66 16.45
N ALA A 236 -18.31 1.56 15.72
CA ALA A 236 -19.63 1.04 15.38
C ALA A 236 -20.43 0.66 16.64
N ARG A 237 -19.77 0.05 17.63
CA ARG A 237 -20.38 -0.38 18.88
C ARG A 237 -20.82 0.82 19.72
N ASP A 238 -19.99 1.86 19.80
CA ASP A 238 -20.26 3.01 20.67
C ASP A 238 -21.38 3.94 20.13
N LYS A 239 -21.81 3.74 18.87
CA LYS A 239 -22.93 4.45 18.24
C LYS A 239 -24.29 3.73 18.32
N GLN A 240 -24.31 2.51 18.84
CA GLN A 240 -25.53 1.70 19.05
C GLN A 240 -26.12 1.94 20.44
#